data_AF-A0A3C0VZG0-F1
#
_entry.id   AF-A0A3C0VZG0-F1
#
_cell.length_a   1.000
_cell.length_b   1.000
_cell.length_c   1.000
_cell.angle_alpha   90.00
_cell.angle_beta   90.00
_cell.angle_gamma   90.00
#
_symmetry.space_group_name_H-M   'P 1'
#
loop_
_entity.id
_entity.type
_entity.pdbx_description
1 polymer ?
#
loop_
_entity_poly.entity_id
_entity_poly.type
_entity_poly.pdbx_seq_one_letter_code
_entity_poly.pdbx_strand_id
1 'polypeptide(L)' 'HEYGVRVTGCTVHLVDHGIDTGPILAQGVVPVLEEDTPETLHRRIQEEEHELYPRTLARLFNGEIRIGQPV' A
#
# COMPACT_ATOMS: atom_id res chain seq x y z
N HIS A 1 -10.49 -15.09 1.83
CA HIS A 1 -9.84 -15.73 0.68
C HIS A 1 -10.82 -16.04 -0.46
N GLU A 2 -11.74 -15.12 -0.80
CA GLU A 2 -12.83 -15.46 -1.75
C GLU A 2 -12.57 -15.10 -3.22
N TYR A 3 -11.46 -14.40 -3.55
CA TYR A 3 -11.18 -13.96 -4.92
C TYR A 3 -10.01 -14.68 -5.62
N GLY A 4 -9.31 -15.61 -4.94
CA GLY A 4 -8.27 -16.47 -5.55
C GLY A 4 -7.07 -15.74 -6.16
N VAL A 5 -6.78 -14.50 -5.74
CA VAL A 5 -5.67 -13.70 -6.28
C VAL A 5 -4.31 -14.22 -5.79
N ARG A 6 -3.29 -14.18 -6.66
CA ARG A 6 -1.92 -14.61 -6.30
C ARG A 6 -1.11 -13.51 -5.62
N VAL A 7 -1.60 -12.28 -5.67
CA VAL A 7 -0.94 -11.08 -5.17
C VAL A 7 -2.00 -10.15 -4.58
N THR A 8 -1.67 -9.55 -3.45
CA THR A 8 -2.41 -8.47 -2.78
C THR A 8 -1.42 -7.37 -2.38
N GLY A 9 -1.83 -6.41 -1.54
CA GLY A 9 -0.94 -5.35 -1.10
C GLY A 9 -1.64 -4.26 -0.31
N CYS A 10 -0.91 -3.16 -0.11
CA CYS A 10 -1.40 -1.94 0.50
C CYS A 10 -1.00 -0.74 -0.37
N THR A 11 -1.75 0.36 -0.26
CA THR A 11 -1.53 1.59 -1.05
C THR A 11 -1.49 2.79 -0.11
N VAL A 12 -0.46 3.62 -0.25
CA VAL A 12 -0.42 4.95 0.38
C VAL A 12 -0.88 5.95 -0.68
N HIS A 13 -1.97 6.65 -0.41
CA HIS A 13 -2.52 7.67 -1.31
C HIS A 13 -2.90 8.93 -0.54
N LEU A 14 -3.05 10.03 -1.27
CA LEU A 14 -3.61 11.26 -0.70
C LEU A 14 -5.11 11.11 -0.50
N VAL A 15 -5.64 11.70 0.56
CA VAL A 15 -7.08 11.74 0.80
C VAL A 15 -7.71 12.86 -0.04
N ASP A 16 -8.79 12.55 -0.74
CA ASP A 16 -9.64 13.53 -1.42
C ASP A 16 -11.11 13.34 -1.00
N HIS A 17 -12.06 13.89 -1.78
CA HIS A 17 -13.48 13.81 -1.44
C HIS A 17 -14.13 12.45 -1.74
N GLY A 18 -13.45 11.56 -2.48
CA GLY A 18 -13.93 10.20 -2.73
C GLY A 18 -13.29 9.19 -1.79
N ILE A 19 -13.80 7.96 -1.83
CA ILE A 19 -13.27 6.84 -1.06
C ILE A 19 -12.19 6.18 -1.92
N ASP A 20 -10.96 6.15 -1.42
CA ASP A 20 -9.80 5.53 -2.06
C ASP A 20 -9.49 6.06 -3.49
N THR A 21 -9.84 7.32 -3.77
CA THR A 21 -9.70 7.94 -5.11
C THR A 21 -8.53 8.89 -5.27
N GLY A 22 -7.91 9.35 -4.18
CA GLY A 22 -6.85 10.34 -4.30
C GLY A 22 -5.55 9.76 -4.89
N PRO A 23 -4.62 10.63 -5.35
CA PRO A 23 -3.40 10.21 -6.02
C PRO A 23 -2.56 9.23 -5.20
N ILE A 24 -2.14 8.14 -5.85
CA ILE A 24 -1.25 7.12 -5.28
C ILE A 24 0.15 7.71 -5.09
N LEU A 25 0.70 7.56 -3.88
CA LEU A 25 2.07 7.94 -3.53
C LEU A 25 3.02 6.75 -3.55
N ALA A 26 2.54 5.58 -3.12
CA ALA A 26 3.29 4.33 -3.14
C ALA A 26 2.35 3.12 -3.05
N GLN A 27 2.81 1.96 -3.53
CA GLN A 27 2.12 0.68 -3.37
C GLN A 27 3.12 -0.39 -2.92
N GLY A 28 2.68 -1.22 -1.98
CA GLY A 28 3.39 -2.39 -1.49
C GLY A 28 2.72 -3.64 -2.04
N VAL A 29 3.52 -4.60 -2.49
CA VAL A 29 3.05 -5.84 -3.11
C VAL A 29 3.33 -7.00 -2.18
N VAL A 30 2.29 -7.76 -1.85
CA VAL A 30 2.34 -8.87 -0.91
C VAL A 30 1.89 -10.15 -1.63
N PRO A 31 2.73 -11.19 -1.71
CA PRO A 31 2.31 -12.47 -2.29
C PRO A 31 1.28 -13.15 -1.39
N VAL A 32 0.30 -13.81 -2.00
CA VAL A 32 -0.60 -14.75 -1.33
C VAL A 32 0.01 -16.13 -1.45
N LEU A 33 0.37 -16.75 -0.33
CA LEU A 33 0.94 -18.10 -0.30
C LEU A 33 -0.17 -19.15 -0.22
N GLU A 34 0.15 -20.36 -0.67
CA GLU A 34 -0.82 -21.47 -0.73
C GLU A 34 -1.37 -21.83 0.66
N GLU A 35 -0.53 -21.73 1.67
CA GLU A 35 -0.83 -22.01 3.07
C GLU A 35 -1.37 -20.82 3.87
N ASP A 36 -1.64 -19.67 3.25
CA ASP A 36 -2.14 -18.51 3.99
C ASP A 36 -3.55 -18.73 4.54
N THR A 37 -3.75 -18.40 5.82
CA THR A 37 -5.06 -18.06 6.36
C THR A 37 -5.33 -16.56 6.16
N PRO A 38 -6.58 -16.08 6.28
CA PRO A 38 -6.85 -14.64 6.23
C PRO A 38 -6.01 -13.86 7.25
N GLU A 39 -5.78 -14.43 8.43
CA GLU A 39 -5.00 -13.81 9.50
C GLU A 39 -3.51 -13.76 9.17
N THR A 40 -2.94 -14.82 8.57
CA THR A 40 -1.51 -14.80 8.18
C THR A 40 -1.25 -13.86 7.03
N LEU A 41 -2.16 -13.82 6.05
CA LEU A 41 -2.09 -12.87 4.95
C LEU A 41 -2.23 -11.44 5.45
N HIS A 42 -3.20 -11.17 6.33
CA HIS A 42 -3.41 -9.84 6.91
C HIS A 42 -2.18 -9.35 7.68
N ARG A 43 -1.55 -10.21 8.48
CA ARG A 43 -0.31 -9.87 9.18
C ARG A 43 0.82 -9.50 8.22
N ARG A 44 0.98 -10.23 7.12
CA ARG A 44 2.00 -9.91 6.10
C ARG A 44 1.70 -8.59 5.40
N ILE A 45 0.42 -8.26 5.18
CA ILE A 45 0.01 -6.94 4.69
C ILE A 45 0.37 -5.85 5.70
N GLN A 46 0.09 -6.05 6.99
CA GLN A 46 0.45 -5.08 8.05
C GLN A 46 1.97 -4.87 8.16
N GLU A 47 2.76 -5.93 8.00
CA GLU A 47 4.23 -5.83 7.95
C GLU A 47 4.67 -4.95 6.77
N GLU A 48 4.11 -5.13 5.58
CA GLU A 48 4.38 -4.26 4.43
C GLU A 48 3.88 -2.83 4.66
N GLU A 49 2.74 -2.62 5.31
CA GLU A 49 2.24 -1.28 5.68
C GLU A 49 3.20 -0.54 6.61
N HIS A 50 3.73 -1.22 7.64
CA HIS A 50 4.69 -0.66 8.58
C HIS A 50 6.00 -0.24 7.92
N GLU A 51 6.38 -0.86 6.80
CA GLU A 51 7.57 -0.51 6.03
C GLU A 51 7.29 0.53 4.94
N LEU A 52 6.16 0.40 4.24
CA LEU A 52 5.79 1.26 3.13
C LEU A 52 5.42 2.67 3.61
N TYR A 53 4.66 2.78 4.70
CA TYR A 53 4.11 4.06 5.14
C TYR A 53 5.19 5.04 5.63
N PRO A 54 6.07 4.68 6.58
CA PRO A 54 7.11 5.60 7.05
C PRO A 54 8.11 5.97 5.94
N ARG A 55 8.45 5.02 5.08
CA ARG A 55 9.32 5.26 3.92
C ARG A 55 8.70 6.22 2.91
N THR A 56 7.40 6.11 2.66
CA THR A 56 6.68 7.04 1.78
C THR A 56 6.67 8.45 2.37
N LEU A 57 6.43 8.58 3.68
CA LEU A 57 6.50 9.86 4.37
C LEU A 57 7.91 10.46 4.33
N ALA A 58 8.96 9.66 4.57
CA ALA A 58 10.33 10.13 4.49
C ALA A 58 10.67 10.69 3.10
N ARG A 59 10.31 9.96 2.04
CA ARG A 59 10.48 10.43 0.64
C ARG A 59 9.69 11.70 0.35
N LEU A 60 8.49 11.81 0.89
CA LEU A 60 7.67 13.02 0.77
C LEU A 60 8.33 14.23 1.45
N PHE A 61 8.76 14.09 2.71
CA PHE A 61 9.37 15.19 3.46
C PHE A 61 10.79 15.56 2.98
N ASN A 62 11.50 14.61 2.37
CA ASN A 62 12.78 14.88 1.69
C ASN A 62 12.60 15.50 0.29
N GLY A 63 11.37 15.66 -0.19
CA GLY A 63 11.07 16.25 -1.49
C GLY A 63 11.31 15.34 -2.69
N GLU A 64 11.48 14.02 -2.46
CA GLU A 64 11.57 13.01 -3.51
C GLU A 64 10.21 12.69 -4.13
N ILE A 65 9.12 12.86 -3.37
CA ILE A 65 7.74 12.82 -3.85
C ILE A 65 7.21 14.25 -3.84
N ARG A 66 6.63 14.69 -4.96
CA ARG A 66 6.01 16.02 -5.10
C ARG A 66 4.51 15.89 -5.30
N ILE A 67 3.75 16.50 -4.40
CA ILE A 67 2.28 16.56 -4.49
C ILE A 67 1.89 17.66 -5.49
N GLY A 68 0.98 17.34 -6.43
CA GLY A 68 0.42 18.32 -7.36
C GLY A 68 1.15 18.45 -8.70
N GLN A 69 2.15 17.61 -8.98
CA GLN A 69 2.63 17.43 -10.35
C GLN A 69 1.94 16.19 -10.96
N PRO A 70 1.42 16.26 -12.19
CA PRO A 70 0.93 15.07 -12.86
C PRO A 70 2.08 14.07 -13.02
N VAL A 71 1.77 12.79 -12.77
CA VAL A 71 2.62 11.66 -13.14
C VAL A 71 2.75 11.55 -14.65
#